data_AF-A0A976JMJ5-F1
#
_entry.id   AF-A0A976JMJ5-F1
#
_cell.length_a   1.000
_cell.length_b   1.000
_cell.length_c   1.000
_cell.angle_alpha   90.00
_cell.angle_beta   90.00
_cell.angle_gamma   90.00
#
_symmetry.space_group_name_H-M   'P 1'
#
loop_
_entity.id
_entity.type
_entity.pdbx_description
1 polymer ?
#
loop_
_entity_poly.entity_id
_entity_poly.type
_entity_poly.pdbx_seq_one_letter_code
_entity_poly.pdbx_strand_id
1 'polypeptide(L)'
;MKSEQGQALFEFIVFLPLVLVLCGVLLVTGNSINASINQQKATRAYFYMFNQHNSRLPNARILKSWKDESGLVDVGHFALGWAEKIVSRLPHTTCFKYNALFGDIKQDETCDEPDLEENQTSYIRPATAYGVCGETYSLKLDDGAQYREVWLAFNGALNKLEDCVNRKN
;
A
#
# COMPACT_ATOMS: atom_id res chain seq x y z
N MET A 1 39.30 8.66 41.93
CA MET A 1 38.08 8.63 41.10
C MET A 1 38.27 9.70 40.03
N LYS A 2 38.48 9.30 38.78
CA LYS A 2 38.62 10.25 37.66
C LYS A 2 37.26 10.92 37.48
N SER A 3 37.27 12.24 37.34
CA SER A 3 36.05 13.04 37.20
C SER A 3 35.38 12.73 35.87
N GLU A 4 34.25 12.04 35.93
CA GLU A 4 33.37 11.69 34.79
C GLU A 4 32.49 12.87 34.33
N GLN A 5 32.64 14.06 34.93
CA GLN A 5 31.73 15.20 34.78
C GLN A 5 31.76 15.92 33.41
N GLY A 6 32.45 15.37 32.40
CA GLY A 6 32.46 15.90 31.03
C GLY A 6 32.25 14.84 29.94
N GLN A 7 32.24 13.56 30.30
CA GLN A 7 32.14 12.46 29.33
C GLN A 7 30.77 12.41 28.67
N ALA A 8 29.70 12.66 29.44
CA ALA A 8 28.34 12.69 28.92
C ALA A 8 28.10 13.83 27.91
N LEU A 9 28.75 14.98 28.07
CA LEU A 9 28.63 16.10 27.13
C LEU A 9 29.33 15.76 25.80
N PHE A 10 30.52 15.17 25.87
CA PHE A 10 31.23 14.72 24.67
C PHE A 10 30.48 13.61 23.93
N GLU A 11 29.98 12.62 24.67
CA GLU A 11 29.17 11.52 24.13
C GLU A 11 27.90 12.05 23.43
N PHE A 12 27.22 13.04 24.02
CA PHE A 12 26.06 13.68 23.39
C PHE A 12 26.40 14.40 22.08
N ILE A 13 27.52 15.13 22.01
CA ILE A 13 27.96 15.82 20.79
C ILE A 13 28.25 14.80 19.68
N VAL A 14 28.82 13.64 20.02
CA VAL A 14 29.10 12.56 19.08
C VAL A 14 27.80 11.88 18.60
N PHE A 15 26.79 11.73 19.47
CA PHE A 15 25.51 11.12 19.10
C PHE A 15 24.52 12.07 18.41
N LEU A 16 24.68 13.38 18.57
CA LEU A 16 23.76 14.37 18.02
C LEU A 16 23.52 14.23 16.50
N PRO A 17 24.53 14.00 15.64
CA PRO A 17 24.30 13.80 14.20
C PRO A 17 23.39 12.62 13.90
N LEU A 18 23.54 11.51 14.63
CA LEU A 18 22.70 10.32 14.47
C LEU A 18 21.24 10.62 14.84
N VAL A 19 21.02 11.36 15.94
CA VAL A 19 19.67 11.77 16.37
C VAL A 19 19.02 12.69 15.34
N LEU A 20 19.77 13.62 14.77
CA LEU A 20 19.27 14.53 13.73
C LEU A 20 18.84 13.76 12.47
N VAL A 21 19.66 12.82 12.00
CA VAL A 21 19.30 11.94 10.87
C VAL A 21 18.03 11.15 11.17
N LEU A 22 17.94 10.56 12.35
CA LEU A 22 16.76 9.80 12.76
C LEU A 22 15.50 10.70 12.77
N CYS A 23 15.59 11.91 13.31
CA CYS A 23 14.51 12.88 13.27
C CYS A 23 14.08 13.23 11.83
N GLY A 24 15.04 13.43 10.92
CA GLY A 24 14.75 13.66 9.50
C GLY A 24 13.98 12.52 8.86
N VAL A 25 14.42 11.27 9.08
CA VAL A 25 13.74 10.07 8.59
C VAL A 25 12.33 9.96 9.17
N LEU A 26 12.15 10.21 10.46
CA LEU A 26 10.83 10.17 11.12
C LEU A 26 9.86 11.21 10.55
N LEU A 27 10.32 12.43 10.28
CA LEU A 27 9.49 13.49 9.71
C LEU A 27 9.02 13.15 8.29
N VAL A 28 9.93 12.72 7.42
CA VAL A 28 9.59 12.36 6.03
C VAL A 28 8.67 11.14 6.00
N THR A 29 8.93 10.14 6.85
CA THR A 29 8.09 8.94 6.96
C THR A 29 6.71 9.27 7.54
N GLY A 30 6.62 10.14 8.54
CA GLY A 30 5.34 10.61 9.07
C GLY A 30 4.51 11.32 8.01
N ASN A 31 5.14 12.18 7.20
CA ASN A 31 4.48 12.86 6.09
C ASN A 31 4.00 11.89 5.01
N SER A 32 4.81 10.88 4.66
CA SER A 32 4.45 9.89 3.65
C SER A 32 3.28 8.99 4.10
N ILE A 33 3.26 8.62 5.39
CA ILE A 33 2.14 7.89 6.00
C ILE A 33 0.86 8.74 5.96
N ASN A 34 0.94 10.00 6.38
CA ASN A 34 -0.23 10.90 6.39
C ASN A 34 -0.80 11.08 4.98
N ALA A 35 0.06 11.23 3.98
CA ALA A 35 -0.36 11.28 2.59
C ALA A 35 -1.02 9.97 2.15
N SER A 36 -0.43 8.80 2.44
CA SER A 36 -1.00 7.50 2.10
C SER A 36 -2.38 7.26 2.76
N ILE A 37 -2.60 7.73 3.99
CA ILE A 37 -3.92 7.67 4.65
C ILE A 37 -4.97 8.45 3.85
N ASN A 38 -4.62 9.65 3.38
CA ASN A 38 -5.53 10.46 2.58
C ASN A 38 -5.78 9.84 1.21
N GLN A 39 -4.74 9.27 0.59
CA GLN A 39 -4.88 8.48 -0.64
C GLN A 39 -5.79 7.27 -0.44
N GLN A 40 -5.71 6.56 0.70
CA GLN A 40 -6.60 5.44 1.00
C GLN A 40 -8.05 5.89 1.13
N LYS A 41 -8.30 7.01 1.82
CA LYS A 41 -9.65 7.58 1.94
C LYS A 41 -10.24 7.91 0.56
N ALA A 42 -9.45 8.56 -0.29
CA ALA A 42 -9.87 8.89 -1.65
C ALA A 42 -10.12 7.61 -2.47
N THR A 43 -9.16 6.69 -2.50
CA THR A 43 -9.25 5.43 -3.27
C THR A 43 -10.46 4.61 -2.82
N ARG A 44 -10.73 4.55 -1.52
CA ARG A 44 -11.93 3.90 -0.97
C ARG A 44 -13.23 4.61 -1.40
N ALA A 45 -13.27 5.93 -1.38
CA ALA A 45 -14.45 6.68 -1.83
C ALA A 45 -14.73 6.43 -3.33
N TYR A 46 -13.69 6.52 -4.17
CA TYR A 46 -13.79 6.19 -5.59
C TYR A 46 -14.24 4.75 -5.82
N PHE A 47 -13.70 3.79 -5.05
CA PHE A 47 -14.11 2.40 -5.11
C PHE A 47 -15.62 2.23 -4.95
N TYR A 48 -16.20 2.79 -3.89
CA TYR A 48 -17.64 2.66 -3.68
C TYR A 48 -18.45 3.47 -4.69
N MET A 49 -17.94 4.60 -5.19
CA MET A 49 -18.61 5.36 -6.25
C MET A 49 -18.70 4.55 -7.55
N PHE A 50 -17.63 3.89 -7.99
CA PHE A 50 -17.65 3.04 -9.19
C PHE A 50 -18.57 1.82 -9.04
N ASN A 51 -18.74 1.34 -7.81
CA ASN A 51 -19.48 0.13 -7.51
C ASN A 51 -20.94 0.35 -7.10
N GLN A 52 -21.38 1.60 -6.87
CA GLN A 52 -22.73 1.94 -6.44
C GLN A 52 -23.83 1.50 -7.42
N HIS A 53 -23.51 1.36 -8.70
CA HIS A 53 -24.44 0.93 -9.75
C HIS A 53 -24.08 -0.41 -10.37
N ASN A 54 -23.19 -1.16 -9.74
CA ASN A 54 -22.79 -2.47 -10.22
C ASN A 54 -23.74 -3.54 -9.68
N SER A 55 -24.67 -4.01 -10.53
CA SER A 55 -25.64 -5.06 -10.18
C SER A 55 -25.02 -6.44 -10.00
N ARG A 56 -23.73 -6.62 -10.34
CA ARG A 56 -23.00 -7.88 -10.15
C ARG A 56 -22.39 -8.01 -8.77
N LEU A 57 -22.35 -6.94 -7.98
CA LEU A 57 -21.89 -7.03 -6.60
C LEU A 57 -23.00 -7.61 -5.72
N PRO A 58 -22.79 -8.81 -5.15
CA PRO A 58 -23.77 -9.38 -4.25
C PRO A 58 -23.86 -8.55 -2.97
N ASN A 59 -25.08 -8.31 -2.51
CA ASN A 59 -25.28 -7.70 -1.19
C ASN A 59 -24.91 -8.70 -0.07
N ALA A 60 -24.71 -8.20 1.15
CA ALA A 60 -24.29 -9.02 2.28
C ALA A 60 -25.25 -10.20 2.59
N ARG A 61 -26.53 -10.08 2.27
CA ARG A 61 -27.52 -11.15 2.47
C ARG A 61 -27.28 -12.31 1.50
N ILE A 62 -27.03 -12.00 0.23
CA ILE A 62 -26.75 -12.98 -0.83
C ILE A 62 -25.43 -13.71 -0.57
N LEU A 63 -24.38 -12.98 -0.17
CA LEU A 63 -23.10 -13.59 0.21
C LEU A 63 -23.25 -14.56 1.38
N LYS A 64 -24.09 -14.23 2.36
CA LYS A 64 -24.35 -15.09 3.51
C LYS A 64 -25.09 -16.37 3.09
N SER A 65 -26.12 -16.28 2.24
CA SER A 65 -26.80 -17.48 1.73
C SER A 65 -25.86 -18.37 0.93
N TRP A 66 -24.96 -17.83 0.12
CA TRP A 66 -24.00 -18.65 -0.63
C TRP A 66 -22.96 -19.33 0.26
N LYS A 67 -22.55 -18.67 1.34
CA LYS A 67 -21.65 -19.27 2.34
C LYS A 67 -22.34 -20.42 3.09
N ASP A 68 -23.58 -20.21 3.52
CA ASP A 68 -24.29 -21.14 4.40
C ASP A 68 -24.97 -22.28 3.64
N GLU A 69 -25.41 -22.07 2.38
CA GLU A 69 -26.26 -23.00 1.62
C GLU A 69 -25.60 -23.59 0.37
N SER A 70 -24.83 -22.79 -0.39
CA SER A 70 -24.34 -23.16 -1.74
C SER A 70 -22.85 -23.50 -1.79
N GLY A 71 -22.13 -23.38 -0.67
CA GLY A 71 -20.69 -23.61 -0.59
C GLY A 71 -19.92 -22.69 -1.53
N LEU A 72 -19.78 -21.42 -1.16
CA LEU A 72 -18.86 -20.49 -1.82
C LEU A 72 -17.43 -21.08 -1.84
N VAL A 73 -16.86 -21.28 -3.03
CA VAL A 73 -15.53 -21.89 -3.21
C VAL A 73 -14.47 -20.81 -3.38
N ASP A 74 -14.65 -19.92 -4.36
CA ASP A 74 -13.72 -18.83 -4.66
C ASP A 74 -14.44 -17.50 -4.79
N VAL A 75 -13.72 -16.42 -4.49
CA VAL A 75 -14.14 -15.04 -4.76
C VAL A 75 -12.99 -14.30 -5.42
N GLY A 76 -13.24 -13.74 -6.61
CA GLY A 76 -12.29 -12.87 -7.29
C GLY A 76 -12.13 -11.55 -6.55
N HIS A 77 -10.94 -10.95 -6.58
CA HIS A 77 -10.66 -9.69 -5.91
C HIS A 77 -10.68 -8.54 -6.92
N PHE A 78 -11.34 -7.43 -6.56
CA PHE A 78 -11.26 -6.19 -7.34
C PHE A 78 -10.66 -5.10 -6.44
N ALA A 79 -9.61 -4.45 -6.94
CA ALA A 79 -8.95 -3.36 -6.24
C ALA A 79 -8.71 -2.16 -7.16
N LEU A 80 -8.74 -0.98 -6.56
CA LEU A 80 -8.30 0.26 -7.15
C LEU A 80 -6.98 0.68 -6.49
N GLY A 81 -6.00 1.00 -7.32
CA GLY A 81 -4.73 1.59 -6.89
C GLY A 81 -4.76 3.11 -7.02
N TRP A 82 -4.00 3.79 -6.16
CA TRP A 82 -3.67 5.21 -6.30
C TRP A 82 -2.45 5.38 -7.19
N ALA A 83 -2.53 6.32 -8.13
CA ALA A 83 -1.39 6.76 -8.93
C ALA A 83 -1.39 8.29 -9.00
N GLU A 84 -0.23 8.91 -8.84
CA GLU A 84 -0.04 10.33 -9.07
C GLU A 84 0.01 10.64 -10.57
N LYS A 85 0.67 9.77 -11.34
CA LYS A 85 0.74 9.84 -12.79
C LYS A 85 0.81 8.46 -13.41
N ILE A 86 0.50 8.38 -14.70
CA ILE A 86 0.60 7.16 -15.49
C ILE A 86 1.52 7.46 -16.67
N VAL A 87 2.66 6.76 -16.75
CA VAL A 87 3.63 6.90 -17.84
C VAL A 87 3.71 5.57 -18.57
N SER A 88 3.49 5.56 -19.89
CA SER A 88 3.56 4.32 -20.70
C SER A 88 2.71 3.16 -20.15
N ARG A 89 1.52 3.46 -19.59
CA ARG A 89 0.59 2.53 -18.91
C ARG A 89 1.06 2.00 -17.54
N LEU A 90 2.19 2.46 -17.02
CA LEU A 90 2.66 2.12 -15.68
C LEU A 90 2.22 3.20 -14.68
N PRO A 91 1.54 2.83 -13.58
CA PRO A 91 1.18 3.77 -12.53
C PRO A 91 2.40 4.13 -11.69
N HIS A 92 2.65 5.42 -11.51
CA HIS A 92 3.66 5.94 -10.58
C HIS A 92 2.93 6.44 -9.32
N THR A 93 3.34 5.92 -8.16
CA THR A 93 2.82 6.31 -6.86
C THR A 93 3.48 7.60 -6.38
N THR A 94 2.86 8.27 -5.41
CA THR A 94 3.41 9.51 -4.84
C THR A 94 4.78 9.30 -4.23
N CYS A 95 5.65 10.28 -4.41
CA CYS A 95 7.05 10.21 -4.04
C CYS A 95 7.41 11.17 -2.89
N PHE A 96 8.27 10.71 -1.99
CA PHE A 96 8.78 11.50 -0.86
C PHE A 96 10.30 11.40 -0.80
N LYS A 97 10.97 12.54 -0.69
CA LYS A 97 12.43 12.63 -0.61
C LYS A 97 12.88 12.64 0.85
N TYR A 98 13.82 11.78 1.18
CA TYR A 98 14.67 11.92 2.36
C TYR A 98 15.77 12.94 2.03
N ASN A 99 15.82 14.01 2.82
CA ASN A 99 16.97 14.91 2.77
C ASN A 99 18.05 14.29 3.64
N ALA A 100 19.20 13.91 3.06
CA ALA A 100 20.36 13.60 3.86
C ALA A 100 20.81 14.86 4.61
N LEU A 101 20.87 14.78 5.94
CA LEU A 101 21.39 15.86 6.78
C LEU A 101 22.93 15.90 6.75
N PHE A 102 23.57 14.77 6.42
CA PHE A 102 25.02 14.62 6.30
C PHE A 102 25.33 13.70 5.11
N GLY A 103 26.15 14.18 4.18
CA GLY A 103 26.53 13.46 2.94
C GLY A 103 26.12 14.21 1.68
N ASP A 104 26.84 13.95 0.57
CA ASP A 104 26.52 14.52 -0.74
C ASP A 104 25.25 13.84 -1.28
N ILE A 105 24.12 14.53 -1.16
CA ILE A 105 22.93 14.18 -1.95
C ILE A 105 23.30 14.52 -3.39
N LYS A 106 23.43 13.51 -4.26
CA LYS A 106 23.60 13.75 -5.70
C LYS A 106 22.44 14.64 -6.17
N GLN A 107 22.76 15.86 -6.61
CA GLN A 107 21.76 16.89 -6.89
C GLN A 107 20.82 16.51 -8.05
N ASP A 108 21.26 15.56 -8.89
CA ASP A 108 20.56 15.17 -10.11
C ASP A 108 19.62 13.96 -9.90
N GLU A 109 19.62 13.31 -8.73
CA GLU A 109 18.68 12.22 -8.46
C GLU A 109 17.25 12.80 -8.40
N THR A 110 16.41 12.35 -9.33
CA THR A 110 14.97 12.60 -9.28
C THR A 110 14.23 11.33 -8.91
N CYS A 111 12.99 11.48 -8.47
CA CYS A 111 12.22 10.31 -8.10
C CYS A 111 12.02 9.33 -9.27
N ASP A 112 11.90 9.83 -10.50
CA ASP A 112 11.65 8.99 -11.69
C ASP A 112 12.91 8.47 -12.36
N GLU A 113 14.04 9.12 -12.08
CA GLU A 113 15.36 8.75 -12.57
C GLU A 113 16.25 8.49 -11.35
N PRO A 114 16.08 7.32 -10.69
CA PRO A 114 16.95 6.94 -9.58
C PRO A 114 18.37 6.71 -10.09
N ASP A 115 19.35 6.94 -9.22
CA ASP A 115 20.73 6.62 -9.54
C ASP A 115 20.93 5.10 -9.58
N LEU A 116 21.03 4.56 -10.80
CA LEU A 116 21.19 3.14 -11.07
C LEU A 116 22.63 2.65 -10.83
N GLU A 117 23.62 3.54 -10.74
CA GLU A 117 25.02 3.15 -10.60
C GLU A 117 25.32 2.64 -9.17
N GLU A 118 24.63 3.20 -8.16
CA GLU A 118 24.88 2.87 -6.76
C GLU A 118 23.77 2.06 -6.09
N ASN A 119 22.63 1.80 -6.77
CA ASN A 119 21.43 1.17 -6.19
C ASN A 119 20.96 1.84 -4.89
N GLN A 120 21.27 3.13 -4.72
CA GLN A 120 20.83 3.93 -3.58
C GLN A 120 19.80 4.93 -4.08
N THR A 121 18.72 5.09 -3.33
CA THR A 121 17.74 6.13 -3.60
C THR A 121 17.42 6.93 -2.36
N SER A 122 17.34 8.25 -2.54
CA SER A 122 16.91 9.17 -1.49
C SER A 122 15.38 9.25 -1.41
N TYR A 123 14.64 8.39 -2.10
CA TYR A 123 13.19 8.50 -2.25
C TYR A 123 12.44 7.26 -1.77
N ILE A 124 11.23 7.47 -1.26
CA ILE A 124 10.25 6.42 -0.99
C ILE A 124 8.96 6.65 -1.74
N ARG A 125 8.32 5.53 -2.08
CA ARG A 125 7.11 5.47 -2.88
C ARG A 125 6.08 4.56 -2.20
N PRO A 126 5.34 5.04 -1.19
CA PRO A 126 4.27 4.27 -0.58
C PRO A 126 3.16 4.02 -1.60
N ALA A 127 2.96 2.75 -1.95
CA ALA A 127 1.87 2.33 -2.80
C ALA A 127 0.57 2.22 -1.99
N THR A 128 -0.48 2.86 -2.49
CA THR A 128 -1.81 2.83 -1.87
C THR A 128 -2.78 2.09 -2.79
N ALA A 129 -3.49 1.11 -2.26
CA ALA A 129 -4.57 0.43 -2.95
C ALA A 129 -5.72 0.11 -1.99
N TYR A 130 -6.94 0.06 -2.52
CA TYR A 130 -8.13 -0.35 -1.79
C TYR A 130 -8.95 -1.32 -2.65
N GLY A 131 -9.33 -2.45 -2.06
CA GLY A 131 -10.18 -3.44 -2.70
C GLY A 131 -11.06 -4.13 -1.67
N VAL A 132 -12.15 -4.69 -2.16
CA VAL A 132 -12.98 -5.64 -1.41
C VAL A 132 -13.14 -6.90 -2.27
N CYS A 133 -13.67 -7.96 -1.67
CA CYS A 133 -14.03 -9.17 -2.41
C CYS A 133 -14.94 -8.76 -3.57
N GLY A 134 -14.51 -9.11 -4.78
CA GLY A 134 -15.03 -8.59 -6.04
C GLY A 134 -16.33 -9.26 -6.49
N GLU A 135 -16.70 -8.95 -7.73
CA GLU A 135 -17.94 -9.39 -8.38
C GLU A 135 -17.90 -10.82 -8.95
N THR A 136 -16.74 -11.47 -8.91
CA THR A 136 -16.56 -12.84 -9.42
C THR A 136 -16.61 -13.81 -8.25
N TYR A 137 -17.44 -14.85 -8.34
CA TYR A 137 -17.54 -15.89 -7.32
C TYR A 137 -17.80 -17.25 -7.97
N SER A 138 -17.29 -18.32 -7.35
CA SER A 138 -17.60 -19.69 -7.72
C SER A 138 -18.38 -20.36 -6.58
N LEU A 139 -19.44 -21.07 -6.94
CA LEU A 139 -20.25 -21.85 -6.01
C LEU A 139 -19.98 -23.33 -6.25
N LYS A 140 -20.04 -24.13 -5.18
CA LYS A 140 -19.89 -25.57 -5.28
C LYS A 140 -21.17 -26.13 -5.91
N LEU A 141 -21.05 -26.58 -7.16
CA LEU A 141 -22.09 -27.33 -7.85
C LEU A 141 -21.76 -28.82 -7.77
N ASP A 142 -22.79 -29.67 -7.60
CA ASP A 142 -22.64 -31.13 -7.51
C ASP A 142 -22.04 -31.77 -8.77
N ASP A 143 -21.99 -31.07 -9.92
CA ASP A 143 -21.56 -31.59 -11.24
C ASP A 143 -20.52 -30.73 -12.00
N GLY A 144 -19.72 -29.92 -11.30
CA GLY A 144 -18.60 -29.18 -11.91
C GLY A 144 -18.88 -27.70 -12.17
N ALA A 145 -18.00 -26.86 -11.63
CA ALA A 145 -18.17 -25.41 -11.52
C ALA A 145 -18.27 -24.68 -12.87
N GLN A 146 -19.22 -23.74 -13.00
CA GLN A 146 -19.24 -22.75 -14.07
C GLN A 146 -18.62 -21.44 -13.62
N TYR A 147 -17.66 -20.95 -14.42
CA TYR A 147 -16.87 -19.74 -14.19
C TYR A 147 -17.49 -18.53 -14.91
N ARG A 148 -17.38 -17.34 -14.34
CA ARG A 148 -17.56 -16.07 -15.08
C ARG A 148 -16.55 -15.03 -14.58
N GLU A 149 -15.43 -14.92 -15.27
CA GLU A 149 -14.36 -13.97 -14.93
C GLU A 149 -14.66 -12.56 -15.46
N VAL A 150 -14.34 -11.54 -14.67
CA VAL A 150 -14.10 -10.17 -15.15
C VAL A 150 -12.72 -9.73 -14.65
N TRP A 151 -11.78 -9.57 -15.58
CA TRP A 151 -10.38 -9.22 -15.29
C TRP A 151 -10.17 -7.71 -15.23
N LEU A 152 -9.66 -7.19 -14.11
CA LEU A 152 -8.89 -5.95 -14.06
C LEU A 152 -7.68 -6.18 -13.13
N ALA A 153 -6.50 -6.29 -13.73
CA ALA A 153 -5.28 -6.73 -13.07
C ALA A 153 -4.62 -5.65 -12.19
N PHE A 154 -4.27 -6.02 -10.95
CA PHE A 154 -3.23 -5.37 -10.14
C PHE A 154 -2.36 -6.49 -9.51
N ASN A 155 -1.16 -6.70 -10.05
CA ASN A 155 -0.27 -7.82 -9.71
C ASN A 155 0.46 -7.71 -8.35
N GLY A 156 -0.01 -6.89 -7.40
CA GLY A 156 0.76 -6.53 -6.19
C GLY A 156 0.23 -7.01 -4.84
N ALA A 157 -0.97 -7.59 -4.75
CA ALA A 157 -1.67 -7.77 -3.46
C ALA A 157 -2.19 -9.20 -3.20
N LEU A 158 -1.47 -10.22 -3.68
CA LEU A 158 -1.97 -11.61 -3.77
C LEU A 158 -2.00 -12.43 -2.46
N ASN A 159 -1.48 -11.93 -1.33
CA ASN A 159 -1.30 -12.78 -0.13
C ASN A 159 -2.46 -12.74 0.89
N LYS A 160 -3.69 -12.36 0.50
CA LYS A 160 -4.84 -12.29 1.44
C LYS A 160 -6.16 -12.89 0.94
N LEU A 161 -6.09 -13.96 0.14
CA LEU A 161 -7.27 -14.71 -0.29
C LEU A 161 -8.09 -15.26 0.90
N GLU A 162 -7.44 -15.64 2.00
CA GLU A 162 -8.12 -16.19 3.18
C GLU A 162 -8.97 -15.17 3.96
N ASP A 163 -8.67 -13.86 3.85
CA ASP A 163 -9.39 -12.80 4.60
C ASP A 163 -10.79 -12.54 4.03
N CYS A 164 -11.05 -12.88 2.75
CA CYS A 164 -12.34 -12.63 2.10
C CYS A 164 -13.45 -13.58 2.57
N VAL A 165 -13.12 -14.85 2.85
CA VAL A 165 -14.08 -15.87 3.29
C VAL A 165 -14.25 -15.88 4.82
N ASN A 166 -13.20 -15.47 5.54
CA ASN A 166 -13.08 -15.62 7.00
C ASN A 166 -13.32 -14.35 7.82
N ARG A 167 -13.57 -13.17 7.22
CA ARG A 167 -14.01 -12.00 7.98
C ARG A 167 -15.39 -12.26 8.60
N LYS A 168 -15.38 -12.69 9.86
CA LYS A 168 -16.53 -12.57 10.78
C LYS A 168 -16.81 -11.07 10.95
N ASN A 169 -18.01 -10.65 10.58
CA ASN A 169 -18.58 -9.39 11.08
C ASN A 169 -18.70 -9.45 12.61
#